data_AF-A0A0Q8YZ53-F1
#
_entry.id   AF-A0A0Q8YZ53-F1
#
_cell.length_a   1.000
_cell.length_b   1.000
_cell.length_c   1.000
_cell.angle_alpha   90.00
_cell.angle_beta   90.00
_cell.angle_gamma   90.00
#
_symmetry.space_group_name_H-M   'P 1'
#
loop_
_entity.id
_entity.type
_entity.pdbx_description
1 polymer ?
#
loop_
_entity_poly.entity_id
_entity_poly.type
_entity_poly.pdbx_seq_one_letter_code
_entity_poly.pdbx_strand_id
1 'polypeptide(L)'
;MWGQKLGSDRSREARSEEWFLAALSDFNLQVQARDIVYFLAEAASDSAGDEKAGRWSDRLLTPSAMRRALPRSSREKISAMEQENVPVRTVFKHLQALPEEIRKVPFTLESVELDSVQARLLEANGVLFRENDQYWIPEIYRYGLGFGVSNVGRPRVVSITKLIRDRGDVI
;
A
#
# COMPACT_ATOMS: atom_id res chain seq x y z
N MET A 1 -8.62 16.78 9.78
CA MET A 1 -8.09 15.59 10.49
C MET A 1 -6.61 15.44 10.17
N TRP A 2 -6.23 15.21 8.92
CA TRP A 2 -4.91 15.56 8.39
C TRP A 2 -4.92 16.97 7.77
N GLY A 3 -3.75 17.60 7.64
CA GLY A 3 -3.60 18.88 6.96
C GLY A 3 -3.49 18.72 5.45
N GLN A 4 -3.33 19.82 4.70
CA GLN A 4 -3.44 19.83 3.24
C GLN A 4 -2.42 18.91 2.53
N LYS A 5 -1.18 18.88 3.03
CA LYS A 5 -0.07 18.08 2.50
C LYS A 5 0.50 17.12 3.54
N LEU A 6 1.15 16.04 3.09
CA LEU A 6 1.90 15.11 3.95
C LEU A 6 3.24 15.71 4.46
N GLY A 7 3.22 17.00 4.78
CA GLY A 7 4.33 17.83 5.21
C GLY A 7 3.81 19.24 5.49
N SER A 8 4.70 20.22 5.54
CA SER A 8 4.29 21.63 5.59
C SER A 8 3.66 22.06 4.25
N ASP A 9 2.94 23.18 4.24
CA ASP A 9 2.28 23.69 3.03
C ASP A 9 3.29 24.03 1.91
N ARG A 10 4.52 24.39 2.30
CA ARG A 10 5.64 24.69 1.39
C ARG A 10 6.36 23.43 0.87
N SER A 11 6.02 22.25 1.39
CA SER A 11 6.67 21.00 0.97
C SER A 11 6.27 20.57 -0.45
N ARG A 12 7.12 19.75 -1.08
CA ARG A 12 6.85 19.07 -2.36
C ARG A 12 6.13 17.73 -2.17
N GLU A 13 5.61 17.48 -0.97
CA GLU A 13 4.85 16.28 -0.63
C GLU A 13 3.47 16.29 -1.30
N ALA A 14 2.90 15.09 -1.44
CA ALA A 14 1.55 14.92 -1.95
C ALA A 14 0.51 15.56 -1.04
N ARG A 15 -0.68 15.83 -1.60
CA ARG A 15 -1.86 16.17 -0.79
C ARG A 15 -2.18 14.98 0.12
N SER A 16 -2.45 15.23 1.39
CA SER A 16 -2.61 14.16 2.39
C SER A 16 -3.75 13.20 2.03
N GLU A 17 -4.87 13.73 1.51
CA GLU A 17 -6.02 12.94 1.07
C GLU A 17 -5.68 12.04 -0.12
N GLU A 18 -5.04 12.59 -1.17
CA GLU A 18 -4.62 11.82 -2.34
C GLU A 18 -3.63 10.72 -1.95
N TRP A 19 -2.69 11.03 -1.06
CA TRP A 19 -1.75 10.05 -0.54
C TRP A 19 -2.46 8.97 0.27
N PHE A 20 -3.37 9.35 1.17
CA PHE A 20 -4.11 8.41 2.01
C PHE A 20 -4.93 7.42 1.18
N LEU A 21 -5.68 7.92 0.21
CA LEU A 21 -6.46 7.07 -0.69
C LEU A 21 -5.55 6.15 -1.50
N ALA A 22 -4.52 6.69 -2.13
CA ALA A 22 -3.60 5.89 -2.94
C ALA A 22 -2.82 4.85 -2.10
N ALA A 23 -2.51 5.15 -0.84
CA ALA A 23 -1.78 4.27 0.05
C ALA A 23 -2.63 3.10 0.57
N LEU A 24 -3.93 3.32 0.80
CA LEU A 24 -4.84 2.30 1.31
C LEU A 24 -5.63 1.56 0.23
N SER A 25 -5.69 2.11 -0.98
CA SER A 25 -6.37 1.47 -2.12
C SER A 25 -5.62 0.24 -2.62
N ASP A 26 -6.40 -0.78 -2.99
CA ASP A 26 -5.94 -1.86 -3.84
C ASP A 26 -6.02 -1.47 -5.32
N PHE A 27 -5.61 -2.37 -6.22
CA PHE A 27 -5.69 -2.12 -7.66
C PHE A 27 -7.08 -2.28 -8.27
N ASN A 28 -8.06 -2.73 -7.50
CA ASN A 28 -9.47 -2.62 -7.86
C ASN A 28 -10.07 -1.27 -7.42
N LEU A 29 -9.23 -0.33 -6.97
CA LEU A 29 -9.60 0.99 -6.45
C LEU A 29 -10.50 0.92 -5.21
N GLN A 30 -10.47 -0.19 -4.49
CA GLN A 30 -11.24 -0.38 -3.27
C GLN A 30 -10.40 -0.01 -2.05
N VAL A 31 -11.06 0.57 -1.05
CA VAL A 31 -10.50 0.79 0.28
C VAL A 31 -11.40 0.10 1.28
N GLN A 32 -10.85 -0.82 2.08
CA GLN A 32 -11.64 -1.50 3.10
C GLN A 32 -11.80 -0.61 4.33
N ALA A 33 -13.03 -0.54 4.87
CA ALA A 33 -13.32 0.26 6.05
C ALA A 33 -12.45 -0.13 7.27
N ARG A 34 -12.16 -1.43 7.42
CA ARG A 34 -11.24 -1.94 8.45
C ARG A 34 -9.86 -1.30 8.35
N ASP A 35 -9.28 -1.27 7.15
CA ASP A 35 -7.93 -0.75 6.93
C ASP A 35 -7.87 0.75 7.27
N ILE A 36 -8.95 1.49 6.96
CA ILE A 36 -9.11 2.89 7.37
C ILE A 36 -9.11 3.03 8.90
N VAL A 37 -9.95 2.25 9.59
CA VAL A 37 -10.08 2.34 11.05
C VAL A 37 -8.76 2.00 11.74
N TYR A 38 -8.09 0.91 11.33
CA TYR A 38 -6.78 0.56 11.86
C TYR A 38 -5.74 1.65 11.58
N PHE A 39 -5.68 2.17 10.36
CA PHE A 39 -4.76 3.25 10.03
C PHE A 39 -4.99 4.48 10.90
N LEU A 40 -6.24 4.91 11.06
CA LEU A 40 -6.57 6.09 11.85
C LEU A 40 -6.24 5.89 13.33
N ALA A 41 -6.53 4.72 13.89
CA ALA A 41 -6.20 4.39 15.28
C ALA A 41 -4.68 4.45 15.51
N GLU A 42 -3.90 3.78 14.66
CA GLU A 42 -2.45 3.75 14.76
C GLU A 42 -1.81 5.13 14.53
N ALA A 43 -2.32 5.90 13.56
CA ALA A 43 -1.82 7.24 13.28
C ALA A 43 -2.17 8.23 14.40
N ALA A 44 -3.36 8.12 15.01
CA ALA A 44 -3.76 8.97 16.11
C ALA A 44 -2.92 8.68 17.36
N SER A 45 -2.74 7.40 17.70
CA SER A 45 -1.89 6.97 18.81
C SER A 45 -0.45 7.48 18.65
N ASP A 46 0.13 7.29 17.46
CA ASP A 46 1.49 7.79 17.17
C ASP A 46 1.59 9.31 17.16
N SER A 47 0.53 10.02 16.78
CA SER A 47 0.52 11.49 16.76
C SER A 47 0.47 12.05 18.18
N ALA A 48 -0.28 11.41 19.08
CA ALA A 48 -0.35 11.80 20.49
C ALA A 48 1.01 11.64 21.20
N GLY A 49 1.79 10.63 20.81
CA GLY A 49 3.14 10.38 21.32
C GLY A 49 4.27 11.10 20.57
N ASP A 50 3.99 11.87 19.52
CA ASP A 50 5.03 12.53 18.71
C ASP A 50 5.46 13.84 19.39
N GLU A 51 6.71 13.92 19.85
CA GLU A 51 7.29 15.15 20.44
C GLU A 51 7.22 16.36 19.50
N LYS A 52 7.13 16.13 18.18
CA LYS A 52 7.00 17.17 17.16
C LYS A 52 5.55 17.48 16.82
N ALA A 53 4.57 16.86 17.47
CA ALA A 53 3.15 17.11 17.26
C ALA A 53 2.80 18.59 17.42
N GLY A 54 3.37 19.27 18.43
CA GLY A 54 3.14 20.70 18.68
C GLY A 54 3.58 21.64 17.55
N ARG A 55 4.31 21.14 16.53
CA ARG A 55 4.65 21.92 15.33
C ARG A 55 3.49 22.02 14.34
N TRP A 56 2.45 21.22 14.51
CA TRP A 56 1.31 21.14 13.61
C TRP A 56 0.07 21.71 14.30
N SER A 57 -0.43 22.85 13.84
CA SER A 57 -1.64 23.48 14.35
C SER A 57 -2.88 23.24 13.49
N ASP A 58 -2.70 22.67 12.29
CA ASP A 58 -3.71 22.52 11.25
C ASP A 58 -4.29 21.09 11.16
N ARG A 59 -3.83 20.16 12.01
CA ARG A 59 -4.14 18.73 11.91
C ARG A 59 -4.03 18.01 13.24
N LEU A 60 -4.72 16.88 13.32
CA LEU A 60 -4.65 15.93 14.41
C LEU A 60 -3.61 14.84 14.15
N LEU A 61 -3.49 14.40 12.88
CA LEU A 61 -2.55 13.37 12.48
C LEU A 61 -1.27 13.98 11.92
N THR A 62 -0.12 13.68 12.53
CA THR A 62 1.17 14.15 12.04
C THR A 62 1.59 13.37 10.78
N PRO A 63 2.30 14.01 9.83
CA PRO A 63 2.78 13.30 8.63
C PRO A 63 3.70 12.11 8.95
N SER A 64 4.46 12.18 10.03
CA SER A 64 5.32 11.10 10.53
C SER A 64 4.48 9.91 11.01
N ALA A 65 3.46 10.18 11.83
CA ALA A 65 2.55 9.15 12.33
C ALA A 65 1.77 8.47 11.20
N MET A 66 1.25 9.24 10.23
CA MET A 66 0.57 8.69 9.05
C MET A 66 1.47 7.73 8.26
N ARG A 67 2.74 8.08 8.02
CA ARG A 67 3.68 7.20 7.31
C ARG A 67 4.02 5.92 8.10
N ARG A 68 4.08 6.01 9.43
CA ARG A 68 4.34 4.85 10.32
C ARG A 68 3.13 3.93 10.47
N ALA A 69 1.93 4.48 10.41
CA ALA A 69 0.70 3.71 10.48
C ALA A 69 0.54 2.77 9.28
N LEU A 70 0.91 3.21 8.07
CA LEU A 70 0.71 2.44 6.84
C LEU A 70 1.30 1.02 6.90
N PRO A 71 2.61 0.80 7.21
CA PRO A 71 3.13 -0.56 7.32
C PRO A 71 2.47 -1.43 8.40
N ARG A 72 1.94 -0.83 9.49
CA ARG A 72 1.19 -1.55 10.51
C ARG A 72 -0.16 -2.01 9.97
N SER A 73 -0.93 -1.08 9.38
CA SER A 73 -2.21 -1.37 8.73
C SER A 73 -2.07 -2.42 7.62
N SER A 74 -0.99 -2.36 6.84
CA SER A 74 -0.68 -3.36 5.83
C SER A 74 -0.55 -4.77 6.40
N ARG A 75 0.12 -4.93 7.55
CA ARG A 75 0.26 -6.26 8.18
C ARG A 75 -1.07 -6.79 8.69
N GLU A 76 -1.89 -5.94 9.29
CA GLU A 76 -3.23 -6.31 9.74
C GLU A 76 -4.13 -6.72 8.56
N LYS A 77 -4.05 -6.00 7.43
CA LYS A 77 -4.76 -6.38 6.20
C LYS A 77 -4.36 -7.77 5.71
N ILE A 78 -3.06 -8.07 5.63
CA ILE A 78 -2.57 -9.38 5.23
C ILE A 78 -3.09 -10.45 6.20
N SER A 79 -2.93 -10.25 7.51
CA SER A 79 -3.42 -11.18 8.53
C SER A 79 -4.92 -11.48 8.39
N ALA A 80 -5.73 -10.45 8.19
CA ALA A 80 -7.17 -10.61 8.00
C ALA A 80 -7.50 -11.39 6.72
N MET A 81 -6.86 -11.04 5.59
CA MET A 81 -7.11 -11.74 4.33
C MET A 81 -6.64 -13.20 4.35
N GLU A 82 -5.56 -13.50 5.07
CA GLU A 82 -5.12 -14.87 5.28
C GLU A 82 -6.14 -15.71 6.07
N GLN A 83 -6.89 -15.07 6.97
CA GLN A 83 -7.97 -15.71 7.72
C GLN A 83 -9.24 -15.88 6.87
N GLU A 84 -9.54 -14.89 6.01
CA GLU A 84 -10.75 -14.84 5.19
C GLU A 84 -10.69 -15.73 3.94
N ASN A 85 -9.50 -15.90 3.35
CA ASN A 85 -9.33 -16.56 2.05
C ASN A 85 -8.14 -17.52 2.05
N VAL A 86 -8.43 -18.83 2.17
CA VAL A 86 -7.41 -19.89 2.24
C VAL A 86 -6.52 -19.97 0.99
N PRO A 87 -7.05 -19.96 -0.25
CA PRO A 87 -6.22 -19.86 -1.45
C PRO A 87 -5.25 -18.68 -1.44
N VAL A 88 -5.73 -17.47 -1.08
CA VAL A 88 -4.89 -16.27 -1.02
C VAL A 88 -3.81 -16.41 0.05
N ARG A 89 -4.15 -16.96 1.22
CA ARG A 89 -3.19 -17.25 2.28
C ARG A 89 -2.01 -18.08 1.80
N THR A 90 -2.27 -19.13 1.04
CA THR A 90 -1.20 -20.01 0.53
C THR A 90 -0.21 -19.21 -0.33
N VAL A 91 -0.73 -18.34 -1.20
CA VAL A 91 0.11 -17.49 -2.06
C VAL A 91 0.86 -16.43 -1.25
N PHE A 92 0.23 -15.79 -0.26
CA PHE A 92 0.89 -14.81 0.61
C PHE A 92 2.05 -15.40 1.40
N LYS A 93 1.85 -16.59 1.99
CA LYS A 93 2.89 -17.29 2.73
C LYS A 93 4.08 -17.65 1.84
N HIS A 94 3.83 -18.10 0.62
CA HIS A 94 4.87 -18.33 -0.38
C HIS A 94 5.66 -17.04 -0.64
N LEU A 95 4.97 -15.96 -1.01
CA LEU A 95 5.60 -14.67 -1.31
C LEU A 95 6.40 -14.09 -0.13
N GLN A 96 5.93 -14.28 1.10
CA GLN A 96 6.63 -13.82 2.32
C GLN A 96 7.85 -14.67 2.68
N ALA A 97 7.89 -15.94 2.27
CA ALA A 97 9.00 -16.85 2.49
C ALA A 97 10.17 -16.62 1.51
N LEU A 98 9.95 -15.87 0.43
CA LEU A 98 10.99 -15.50 -0.51
C LEU A 98 12.07 -14.61 0.15
N PRO A 99 13.34 -14.74 -0.27
CA PRO A 99 14.43 -13.84 0.12
C PRO A 99 14.07 -12.35 -0.11
N GLU A 100 14.54 -11.47 0.77
CA GLU A 100 14.24 -10.02 0.68
C GLU A 100 14.76 -9.38 -0.62
N GLU A 101 15.83 -9.93 -1.16
CA GLU A 101 16.46 -9.52 -2.42
C GLU A 101 15.52 -9.77 -3.61
N ILE A 102 14.70 -10.82 -3.53
CA ILE A 102 13.72 -11.19 -4.55
C ILE A 102 12.40 -10.43 -4.37
N ARG A 103 12.00 -10.13 -3.13
CA ARG A 103 10.77 -9.39 -2.80
C ARG A 103 10.87 -7.92 -3.19
N LYS A 104 10.86 -7.61 -4.48
CA LYS A 104 10.89 -6.24 -5.03
C LYS A 104 9.78 -6.09 -6.07
N VAL A 105 9.24 -4.88 -6.19
CA VAL A 105 8.37 -4.49 -7.32
C VAL A 105 9.11 -3.56 -8.29
N PRO A 106 8.83 -3.64 -9.60
CA PRO A 106 8.04 -4.70 -10.23
C PRO A 106 8.80 -6.04 -10.27
N PHE A 107 8.10 -7.14 -10.52
CA PHE A 107 8.67 -8.49 -10.69
C PHE A 107 8.02 -9.26 -11.85
N THR A 108 8.59 -10.38 -12.27
CA THR A 108 7.95 -11.35 -13.18
C THR A 108 7.48 -12.57 -12.39
N LEU A 109 6.48 -13.31 -12.89
CA LEU A 109 5.95 -14.48 -12.17
C LEU A 109 7.03 -15.52 -11.89
N GLU A 110 7.94 -15.74 -12.83
CA GLU A 110 9.06 -16.68 -12.72
C GLU A 110 9.98 -16.29 -11.56
N SER A 111 10.26 -14.98 -11.39
CA SER A 111 11.17 -14.48 -10.36
C SER A 111 10.67 -14.69 -8.93
N VAL A 112 9.35 -14.82 -8.75
CA VAL A 112 8.70 -15.06 -7.45
C VAL A 112 8.03 -16.44 -7.38
N GLU A 113 8.30 -17.31 -8.36
CA GLU A 113 7.78 -18.68 -8.44
C GLU A 113 6.24 -18.75 -8.33
N LEU A 114 5.54 -17.80 -8.95
CA LEU A 114 4.08 -17.85 -9.07
C LEU A 114 3.66 -18.47 -10.41
N ASP A 115 2.61 -19.27 -10.38
CA ASP A 115 1.95 -19.70 -11.61
C ASP A 115 0.86 -18.70 -12.07
N SER A 116 0.35 -18.90 -13.29
CA SER A 116 -0.67 -18.01 -13.85
C SER A 116 -2.02 -18.06 -13.12
N VAL A 117 -2.35 -19.16 -12.44
CA VAL A 117 -3.59 -19.30 -11.65
C VAL A 117 -3.48 -18.49 -10.37
N GLN A 118 -2.35 -18.58 -9.67
CA GLN A 118 -2.04 -17.78 -8.49
C GLN A 118 -1.98 -16.29 -8.82
N ALA A 119 -1.35 -15.93 -9.95
CA ALA A 119 -1.33 -14.54 -10.42
C ALA A 119 -2.75 -13.99 -10.63
N ARG A 120 -3.60 -14.71 -11.38
CA ARG A 120 -5.00 -14.32 -11.61
C ARG A 120 -5.81 -14.22 -10.32
N LEU A 121 -5.58 -15.13 -9.36
CA LEU A 121 -6.21 -15.06 -8.04
C LEU A 121 -5.85 -13.74 -7.33
N LEU A 122 -4.58 -13.36 -7.35
CA LEU A 122 -4.12 -12.12 -6.73
C LEU A 122 -4.60 -10.86 -7.46
N GLU A 123 -4.64 -10.88 -8.80
CA GLU A 123 -5.24 -9.79 -9.60
C GLU A 123 -6.73 -9.61 -9.27
N ALA A 124 -7.50 -10.70 -9.19
CA ALA A 124 -8.92 -10.64 -8.83
C ALA A 124 -9.16 -10.05 -7.43
N ASN A 125 -8.20 -10.22 -6.52
CA ASN A 125 -8.23 -9.64 -5.17
C ASN A 125 -7.56 -8.25 -5.08
N GLY A 126 -7.24 -7.61 -6.21
CA GLY A 126 -6.65 -6.28 -6.27
C GLY A 126 -5.20 -6.20 -5.76
N VAL A 127 -4.54 -7.35 -5.55
CA VAL A 127 -3.18 -7.45 -5.00
C VAL A 127 -2.13 -7.26 -6.08
N LEU A 128 -2.43 -7.67 -7.32
CA LEU A 128 -1.52 -7.55 -8.45
C LEU A 128 -2.12 -6.72 -9.58
N PHE A 129 -1.25 -5.99 -10.27
CA PHE A 129 -1.56 -5.34 -11.52
C PHE A 129 -0.43 -5.61 -12.50
N ARG A 130 -0.79 -6.05 -13.70
CA ARG A 130 0.15 -6.34 -14.76
C ARG A 130 0.32 -5.15 -15.70
N GLU A 131 1.57 -4.76 -15.91
CA GLU A 131 1.98 -3.82 -16.95
C GLU A 131 3.06 -4.47 -17.81
N ASN A 132 2.76 -4.69 -19.09
CA ASN A 132 3.57 -5.52 -19.99
C ASN A 132 3.75 -6.94 -19.38
N ASP A 133 4.99 -7.37 -19.19
CA ASP A 133 5.35 -8.66 -18.56
C ASP A 133 5.75 -8.51 -17.08
N GLN A 134 5.44 -7.36 -16.48
CA GLN A 134 5.79 -7.05 -15.10
C GLN A 134 4.56 -6.89 -14.21
N TYR A 135 4.70 -7.32 -12.96
CA TYR A 135 3.66 -7.25 -11.95
C TYR A 135 4.05 -6.26 -10.85
N TRP A 136 3.07 -5.46 -10.46
CA TRP A 136 3.14 -4.49 -9.39
C TRP A 136 2.27 -4.94 -8.21
N ILE A 137 2.53 -4.39 -7.03
CA ILE A 137 1.70 -4.59 -5.81
C ILE A 137 1.32 -3.19 -5.26
N PRO A 138 0.05 -2.95 -4.85
CA PRO A 138 -0.35 -1.68 -4.24
C PRO A 138 0.35 -1.47 -2.91
N GLU A 139 0.49 -0.23 -2.47
CA GLU A 139 1.29 0.07 -1.28
C GLU A 139 0.78 -0.64 -0.02
N ILE A 140 -0.55 -0.74 0.15
CA ILE A 140 -1.18 -1.43 1.28
C ILE A 140 -0.80 -2.91 1.37
N TYR A 141 -0.62 -3.61 0.25
CA TYR A 141 -0.19 -5.01 0.23
C TYR A 141 1.32 -5.13 0.26
N ARG A 142 2.02 -4.23 -0.46
CA ARG A 142 3.47 -4.27 -0.63
C ARG A 142 4.19 -4.27 0.71
N TYR A 143 3.78 -3.39 1.63
CA TYR A 143 4.36 -3.35 2.97
C TYR A 143 4.04 -4.59 3.80
N GLY A 144 2.84 -5.15 3.68
CA GLY A 144 2.41 -6.33 4.46
C GLY A 144 3.08 -7.62 3.98
N LEU A 145 3.35 -7.73 2.69
CA LEU A 145 4.07 -8.85 2.08
C LEU A 145 5.60 -8.72 2.17
N GLY A 146 6.10 -7.55 2.63
CA GLY A 146 7.53 -7.29 2.77
C GLY A 146 8.25 -7.00 1.45
N PHE A 147 7.54 -6.48 0.45
CA PHE A 147 8.13 -6.13 -0.84
C PHE A 147 8.77 -4.73 -0.82
N GLY A 148 10.01 -4.64 -1.27
CA GLY A 148 10.69 -3.37 -1.54
C GLY A 148 10.34 -2.81 -2.93
N VAL A 149 10.85 -1.62 -3.23
CA VAL A 149 10.80 -1.05 -4.59
C VAL A 149 12.18 -1.20 -5.20
N SER A 150 12.26 -1.68 -6.45
CA SER A 150 13.52 -1.71 -7.19
C SER A 150 13.96 -0.28 -7.57
N ASN A 151 15.26 -0.06 -7.77
CA ASN A 151 15.77 1.26 -8.18
C ASN A 151 15.25 1.70 -9.56
N VAL A 152 14.70 0.77 -10.36
CA VAL A 152 14.15 1.00 -11.69
C VAL A 152 12.67 1.36 -11.55
N GLY A 153 12.35 2.65 -11.66
CA GLY A 153 10.96 3.08 -11.83
C GLY A 153 10.16 3.27 -10.54
N ARG A 154 10.75 3.94 -9.54
CA ARG A 154 10.12 4.34 -8.26
C ARG A 154 8.68 4.83 -8.48
N PRO A 155 7.65 3.99 -8.25
CA PRO A 155 6.29 4.45 -8.44
C PRO A 155 5.95 5.25 -7.20
N ARG A 156 5.65 6.53 -7.38
CA ARG A 156 4.95 7.24 -6.32
C ARG A 156 3.60 6.55 -6.21
N VAL A 157 3.19 6.23 -5.00
CA VAL A 157 1.86 5.71 -4.61
C VAL A 157 0.73 6.31 -5.47
N VAL A 158 0.83 7.63 -5.71
CA VAL A 158 -0.10 8.43 -6.51
C VAL A 158 0.00 8.16 -8.03
N SER A 159 1.18 7.86 -8.56
CA SER A 159 1.41 7.63 -9.99
C SER A 159 0.78 6.34 -10.51
N ILE A 160 0.89 5.21 -9.78
CA ILE A 160 0.23 3.95 -10.19
C ILE A 160 -1.29 4.08 -10.05
N THR A 161 -1.76 4.67 -8.96
CA THR A 161 -3.21 4.88 -8.76
C THR A 161 -3.81 5.74 -9.87
N LYS A 162 -3.08 6.77 -10.33
CA LYS A 162 -3.48 7.58 -11.50
C LYS A 162 -3.50 6.74 -12.79
N LEU A 163 -2.44 5.96 -13.05
CA LEU A 163 -2.39 5.07 -14.22
C LEU A 163 -3.58 4.10 -14.28
N ILE A 164 -4.00 3.55 -13.14
CA ILE A 164 -5.14 2.62 -13.07
C ILE A 164 -6.46 3.35 -13.33
N ARG A 165 -6.66 4.54 -12.73
CA ARG A 165 -7.85 5.37 -12.99
C ARG A 165 -7.96 5.76 -14.46
N ASP A 166 -6.87 6.27 -15.03
CA ASP A 166 -6.82 6.70 -16.43
C ASP A 166 -7.09 5.54 -17.41
N ARG A 167 -6.83 4.27 -17.02
CA ARG A 167 -7.18 3.08 -17.81
C ARG A 167 -8.60 2.57 -17.56
N GLY A 168 -9.13 2.74 -16.36
CA GLY A 168 -10.51 2.39 -16.01
C GLY A 168 -11.55 3.27 -16.70
N ASP A 169 -11.20 4.53 -16.98
CA ASP A 169 -12.06 5.49 -17.69
C ASP A 169 -12.11 5.27 -19.23
N VAL A 170 -11.39 4.26 -19.76
CA VAL A 170 -11.29 3.95 -21.20
C VAL A 170 -12.10 2.70 -21.60
N ILE A 171 -12.79 2.04 -20.65
CA ILE A 171 -13.64 0.87 -20.89
C ILE A 171 -15.12 1.22 -20.72
#